data_AF-A0A0M4LU87-F1
#
_entry.id   AF-A0A0M4LU87-F1
#
_cell.length_a   1.000
_cell.length_b   1.000
_cell.length_c   1.000
_cell.angle_alpha   90.00
_cell.angle_beta   90.00
_cell.angle_gamma   90.00
#
_symmetry.space_group_name_H-M   'P 1'
#
loop_
_entity.id
_entity.type
_entity.pdbx_description
1 polymer ?
#
loop_
_entity_poly.entity_id
_entity_poly.type
_entity_poly.pdbx_seq_one_letter_code
_entity_poly.pdbx_strand_id
1 'polypeptide(L)'
;MLGAAVVGYFFWNSENGTDQGALSSPAGASPSASPTSGNSPLPTPSASASAAAEQAAERVEQVVEQQGGIDQRLAAAEQRLARLDLQAQAAAGNAARAEGLLIAFATRRAVERGAELGYLADQLRLRFGDALPNAVRTIITFSRQPITSDQLLARLDGLGPEISKADKVDSWGDIQRELGQLFVVRRESTPSPQPEKRLDRARQFLETGRVDSAIAEVQNLPGADKAESWLADARRYGQAMEALDLIETAAVLEPRRLRDGAGNPIDQLSPAGSE
;
A
#
# COMPACT_ATOMS: atom_id res chain seq x y z
N MET A 1 -19.13 34.86 -27.04
CA MET A 1 -18.05 35.13 -26.08
C MET A 1 -17.31 33.81 -25.85
N LEU A 2 -16.27 33.54 -26.65
CA LEU A 2 -15.41 32.36 -26.55
C LEU A 2 -14.18 32.76 -25.72
N GLY A 3 -13.97 32.12 -24.56
CA GLY A 3 -12.81 32.34 -23.70
C GLY A 3 -11.84 31.17 -23.79
N ALA A 4 -10.71 31.38 -24.46
CA ALA A 4 -9.60 30.43 -24.54
C ALA A 4 -8.72 30.54 -23.28
N ALA A 5 -8.37 29.40 -22.68
CA ALA A 5 -7.41 29.32 -21.60
C ALA A 5 -6.06 28.85 -22.16
N VAL A 6 -5.04 29.71 -22.06
CA VAL A 6 -3.64 29.42 -22.38
C VAL A 6 -2.95 28.97 -21.10
N VAL A 7 -2.36 27.77 -21.10
CA VAL A 7 -1.50 27.27 -20.01
C VAL A 7 -0.05 27.46 -20.44
N GLY A 8 0.66 28.36 -19.74
CA GLY A 8 2.10 28.57 -19.90
C GLY A 8 2.89 27.69 -18.94
N TYR A 9 3.92 27.01 -19.44
CA TYR A 9 4.90 26.26 -18.65
C TYR A 9 6.13 27.15 -18.44
N PHE A 10 6.51 27.39 -17.19
CA PHE A 10 7.73 28.13 -16.84
C PHE A 10 8.82 27.12 -16.45
N PHE A 11 9.93 27.10 -17.20
CA PHE A 11 11.15 26.39 -16.83
C PHE A 11 12.18 27.41 -16.33
N TRP A 12 12.71 27.18 -15.14
CA TRP A 12 13.79 27.93 -14.52
C TRP A 12 15.07 27.10 -14.63
N ASN A 13 16.10 27.63 -15.29
CA ASN A 13 17.42 27.01 -15.31
C ASN A 13 18.43 28.08 -14.87
N SER A 14 19.08 27.87 -13.72
CA SER A 14 20.06 28.81 -13.18
C SER A 14 21.46 28.43 -13.65
N GLU A 15 22.06 29.29 -14.47
CA GLU A 15 23.51 29.40 -14.59
C GLU A 15 24.01 30.44 -13.59
N ASN A 16 24.90 30.02 -12.68
CA ASN A 16 26.15 30.72 -12.34
C ASN A 16 26.79 30.09 -11.08
N GLY A 17 27.93 29.43 -11.28
CA GLY A 17 28.87 29.01 -10.24
C GLY A 17 30.27 28.96 -10.84
N THR A 18 30.97 30.09 -10.82
CA THR A 18 32.20 30.37 -10.05
C THR A 18 33.50 29.79 -10.57
N ASP A 19 34.39 30.72 -10.91
CA ASP A 19 35.82 30.61 -11.11
C ASP A 19 36.55 29.77 -10.04
N GLN A 20 37.43 28.88 -10.51
CA GLN A 20 38.67 28.55 -9.80
C GLN A 20 39.83 28.58 -10.80
N GLY A 21 40.55 29.71 -10.79
CA GLY A 21 41.79 29.89 -11.52
C GLY A 21 42.92 29.10 -10.88
N ALA A 22 43.36 28.04 -11.56
CA ALA A 22 44.64 27.39 -11.30
C ALA A 22 45.77 28.25 -11.90
N LEU A 23 46.55 28.89 -11.04
CA LEU A 23 47.75 29.64 -11.43
C LEU A 23 48.86 28.66 -11.82
N SER A 24 49.19 28.65 -13.11
CA SER A 24 50.40 28.05 -13.68
C SER A 24 51.49 29.11 -13.76
N SER A 25 52.68 28.82 -13.21
CA SER A 25 53.89 29.62 -13.43
C SER A 25 54.29 29.65 -14.91
N PRO A 26 54.97 30.73 -15.34
CA PRO A 26 56.35 30.52 -15.75
C PRO A 26 57.33 31.54 -15.18
N ALA A 27 58.57 31.07 -15.14
CA ALA A 27 59.77 31.78 -14.75
C ALA A 27 60.16 32.90 -15.73
N GLY A 28 60.97 33.84 -15.20
CA GLY A 28 62.01 34.49 -15.99
C GLY A 28 61.97 36.02 -16.01
N ALA A 29 62.54 36.66 -14.98
CA ALA A 29 63.22 37.94 -15.14
C ALA A 29 64.14 38.21 -13.93
N SER A 30 65.46 38.25 -14.19
CA SER A 30 66.40 39.13 -13.49
C SER A 30 66.74 40.25 -14.48
N PRO A 31 66.92 41.51 -14.06
CA PRO A 31 68.15 41.88 -13.38
C PRO A 31 68.03 42.94 -12.26
N SER A 32 69.06 42.94 -11.43
CA SER A 32 69.68 44.04 -10.70
C SER A 32 68.91 45.36 -10.53
N ALA A 33 68.62 45.68 -9.27
CA ALA A 33 68.59 47.07 -8.82
C ALA A 33 69.06 47.13 -7.36
N SER A 34 70.24 47.71 -7.15
CA SER A 34 70.59 48.31 -5.86
C SER A 34 69.68 49.52 -5.63
N PRO A 35 69.21 49.74 -4.40
CA PRO A 35 69.27 51.09 -3.88
C PRO A 35 69.90 51.11 -2.49
N THR A 36 70.99 51.89 -2.40
CA THR A 36 71.24 52.88 -1.36
C THR A 36 70.36 52.81 -0.11
N SER A 37 71.01 52.59 1.03
CA SER A 37 70.52 52.97 2.35
C SER A 37 70.04 54.42 2.33
N GLY A 38 68.73 54.61 2.23
CA GLY A 38 68.06 55.86 2.55
C GLY A 38 67.27 55.64 3.82
N ASN A 39 67.79 56.12 4.95
CA ASN A 39 66.98 56.36 6.14
C ASN A 39 65.84 57.30 5.75
N SER A 40 64.68 56.75 5.45
CA SER A 40 63.42 57.50 5.44
C SER A 40 62.79 57.32 6.81
N PRO A 41 62.36 58.40 7.49
CA PRO A 41 61.76 58.29 8.80
C PRO A 41 60.52 57.40 8.71
N LEU A 42 60.36 56.49 9.69
CA LEU A 42 59.08 55.85 9.95
C LEU A 42 58.02 56.96 10.00
N PRO A 43 56.93 56.91 9.21
CA PRO A 43 55.85 57.84 9.41
C PRO A 43 55.33 57.60 10.82
N THR A 44 55.55 58.57 11.71
CA THR A 44 54.85 58.64 12.98
C THR A 44 53.36 58.58 12.64
N PRO A 45 52.56 57.65 13.21
CA PRO A 45 51.14 57.58 12.90
C PRO A 45 50.53 58.95 13.23
N SER A 46 50.05 59.64 12.20
CA SER A 46 49.22 60.82 12.40
C SER A 46 47.93 60.36 13.08
N ALA A 47 47.39 61.14 14.01
CA ALA A 47 46.16 60.81 14.74
C ALA A 47 44.97 60.45 13.82
N SER A 48 44.96 60.93 12.57
CA SER A 48 43.97 60.55 11.56
C SER A 48 44.11 59.11 11.05
N ALA A 49 45.31 58.53 11.03
CA ALA A 49 45.54 57.16 10.58
C ALA A 49 45.19 56.11 11.65
N SER A 50 45.38 56.42 12.94
CA SER A 50 44.93 55.54 14.03
C SER A 50 43.41 55.55 14.18
N ALA A 51 42.77 56.73 14.06
CA ALA A 51 41.31 56.84 14.08
C ALA A 51 40.63 56.11 12.90
N ALA A 52 41.26 56.10 11.71
CA ALA A 52 40.76 55.34 10.57
C ALA A 52 40.90 53.81 10.76
N ALA A 53 41.95 53.36 11.46
CA ALA A 53 42.15 51.94 11.80
C ALA A 53 41.18 51.45 12.87
N GLU A 54 40.87 52.27 13.88
CA GLU A 54 39.85 51.97 14.90
C GLU A 54 38.45 51.86 14.28
N GLN A 55 38.08 52.79 13.39
CA GLN A 55 36.81 52.70 12.66
C GLN A 55 36.73 51.49 11.72
N ALA A 56 37.86 51.05 11.15
CA ALA A 56 37.90 49.84 10.34
C ALA A 56 37.73 48.58 11.21
N ALA A 57 38.33 48.54 12.39
CA ALA A 57 38.16 47.44 13.35
C ALA A 57 36.72 47.34 13.86
N GLU A 58 36.09 48.46 14.22
CA GLU A 58 34.67 48.49 14.62
C GLU A 58 33.73 47.99 13.51
N ARG A 59 34.01 48.36 12.25
CA ARG A 59 33.22 47.84 11.11
C ARG A 59 33.42 46.34 10.91
N VAL A 60 34.63 45.82 11.10
CA VAL A 60 34.90 44.38 11.02
C VAL A 60 34.18 43.64 12.14
N GLU A 61 34.20 44.17 13.36
CA GLU A 61 33.50 43.56 14.51
C GLU A 61 31.97 43.55 14.30
N GLN A 62 31.39 44.64 13.80
CA GLN A 62 29.97 44.69 13.43
C GLN A 62 29.61 43.69 12.32
N VAL A 63 30.50 43.46 11.35
CA VAL A 63 30.29 42.47 10.29
C VAL A 63 30.38 41.04 10.86
N VAL A 64 31.29 40.77 11.80
CA VAL A 64 31.41 39.47 12.47
C VAL A 64 30.17 39.16 13.32
N GLU A 65 29.64 40.14 14.07
CA GLU A 65 28.38 39.99 14.81
C GLU A 65 27.19 39.73 13.88
N GLN A 66 27.12 40.45 12.75
CA GLN A 66 26.07 40.24 11.75
C GLN A 66 26.17 38.86 11.08
N GLN A 67 27.39 38.39 10.79
CA GLN A 67 27.66 37.05 10.25
C GLN A 67 27.25 35.95 11.24
N GLY A 68 27.63 36.07 12.51
CA GLY A 68 27.19 35.13 13.56
C GLY A 68 25.67 35.08 13.71
N GLY A 69 24.98 36.20 13.55
CA GLY A 69 23.51 36.26 13.51
C GLY A 69 22.88 35.65 12.25
N ILE A 70 23.59 35.60 11.12
CA ILE A 70 23.14 34.89 9.90
C ILE A 70 23.33 33.39 10.07
N ASP A 71 24.47 32.94 10.59
CA ASP A 71 24.77 31.52 10.83
C ASP A 71 23.76 30.88 11.80
N GLN A 72 23.39 31.59 12.87
CA GLN A 72 22.35 31.13 13.79
C GLN A 72 20.97 31.01 13.11
N ARG A 73 20.64 31.93 12.21
CA ARG A 73 19.38 31.88 11.45
C ARG A 73 19.38 30.76 10.42
N LEU A 74 20.53 30.49 9.78
CA LEU A 74 20.70 29.38 8.85
C LEU A 74 20.55 28.05 9.59
N ALA A 75 21.27 27.84 10.70
CA ALA A 75 21.14 26.63 11.51
C ALA A 75 19.69 26.41 12.02
N ALA A 76 19.01 27.48 12.44
CA ALA A 76 17.60 27.41 12.84
C ALA A 76 16.66 27.10 11.66
N ALA A 77 16.96 27.58 10.46
CA ALA A 77 16.21 27.27 9.24
C ALA A 77 16.40 25.80 8.83
N GLU A 78 17.64 25.30 8.84
CA GLU A 78 17.96 23.89 8.57
C GLU A 78 17.24 22.96 9.54
N GLN A 79 17.25 23.28 10.84
CA GLN A 79 16.53 22.49 11.85
C GLN A 79 15.00 22.50 11.62
N ARG A 80 14.43 23.63 11.18
CA ARG A 80 13.01 23.72 10.83
C ARG A 80 12.69 22.91 9.58
N LEU A 81 13.55 22.94 8.56
CA LEU A 81 13.39 22.14 7.35
C LEU A 81 13.44 20.64 7.66
N ALA A 82 14.39 20.19 8.49
CA ALA A 82 14.46 18.79 8.92
C ALA A 82 13.18 18.35 9.66
N ARG A 83 12.62 19.22 10.51
CA ARG A 83 11.34 18.95 11.19
C ARG A 83 10.17 18.91 10.20
N LEU A 84 10.13 19.83 9.25
CA LEU A 84 9.08 19.89 8.23
C LEU A 84 9.11 18.66 7.32
N ASP A 85 10.31 18.19 6.95
CA ASP A 85 10.49 16.97 6.16
C ASP A 85 9.95 15.74 6.91
N LEU A 86 10.31 15.57 8.19
CA LEU A 86 9.76 14.49 9.02
C LEU A 86 8.23 14.58 9.17
N GLN A 87 7.68 15.79 9.31
CA GLN A 87 6.22 16.00 9.37
C GLN A 87 5.55 15.67 8.04
N ALA A 88 6.16 16.02 6.91
CA ALA A 88 5.67 15.72 5.57
C ALA A 88 5.68 14.21 5.30
N GLN A 89 6.75 13.51 5.67
CA GLN A 89 6.83 12.04 5.58
C GLN A 89 5.78 11.36 6.48
N ALA A 90 5.57 11.86 7.69
CA ALA A 90 4.51 11.35 8.58
C ALA A 90 3.11 11.56 7.98
N ALA A 91 2.85 12.74 7.41
CA ALA A 91 1.58 13.05 6.75
C ALA A 91 1.35 12.17 5.51
N ALA A 92 2.39 12.00 4.67
CA ALA A 92 2.33 11.14 3.48
C ALA A 92 2.04 9.67 3.86
N GLY A 93 2.72 9.14 4.89
CA GLY A 93 2.46 7.78 5.36
C GLY A 93 1.04 7.59 5.92
N ASN A 94 0.49 8.60 6.62
CA ASN A 94 -0.88 8.56 7.11
C ASN A 94 -1.90 8.62 5.96
N ALA A 95 -1.67 9.48 4.96
CA ALA A 95 -2.51 9.55 3.76
C ALA A 95 -2.51 8.22 3.00
N ALA A 96 -1.33 7.63 2.80
CA ALA A 96 -1.21 6.35 2.11
C ALA A 96 -1.94 5.21 2.84
N ARG A 97 -1.87 5.18 4.18
CA ARG A 97 -2.66 4.23 5.00
C ARG A 97 -4.16 4.43 4.80
N ALA A 98 -4.64 5.66 4.86
CA ALA A 98 -6.05 5.98 4.68
C ALA A 98 -6.54 5.59 3.27
N GLU A 99 -5.75 5.89 2.23
CA GLU A 99 -6.04 5.49 0.85
C GLU A 99 -6.08 3.96 0.69
N GLY A 100 -5.14 3.24 1.31
CA GLY A 100 -5.13 1.77 1.32
C GLY A 100 -6.40 1.19 1.92
N LEU A 101 -6.86 1.72 3.07
CA LEU A 101 -8.11 1.30 3.70
C LEU A 101 -9.33 1.62 2.84
N LEU A 102 -9.38 2.79 2.22
CA LEU A 102 -10.48 3.18 1.33
C LEU A 102 -10.57 2.26 0.11
N ILE A 103 -9.44 1.91 -0.50
CA ILE A 103 -9.41 1.00 -1.65
C ILE A 103 -9.81 -0.42 -1.23
N ALA A 104 -9.31 -0.91 -0.10
CA ALA A 104 -9.69 -2.22 0.42
C ALA A 104 -11.20 -2.30 0.70
N PHE A 105 -11.75 -1.32 1.41
CA PHE A 105 -13.18 -1.23 1.71
C PHE A 105 -14.04 -1.10 0.45
N ALA A 106 -13.66 -0.22 -0.48
CA ALA A 106 -14.38 -0.06 -1.75
C ALA A 106 -14.37 -1.35 -2.58
N THR A 107 -13.25 -2.08 -2.56
CA THR A 107 -13.11 -3.38 -3.22
C THR A 107 -14.03 -4.42 -2.59
N ARG A 108 -14.01 -4.60 -1.26
CA ARG A 108 -14.93 -5.52 -0.57
C ARG A 108 -16.37 -5.19 -0.92
N ARG A 109 -16.75 -3.92 -0.81
CA ARG A 109 -18.10 -3.44 -1.12
C ARG A 109 -18.52 -3.70 -2.56
N ALA A 110 -17.60 -3.64 -3.52
CA ALA A 110 -17.86 -3.97 -4.92
C ALA A 110 -18.07 -5.47 -5.12
N VAL A 111 -17.18 -6.29 -4.56
CA VAL A 111 -17.24 -7.76 -4.65
C VAL A 111 -18.52 -8.30 -4.02
N GLU A 112 -18.88 -7.84 -2.82
CA GLU A 112 -20.10 -8.28 -2.11
C GLU A 112 -21.38 -7.93 -2.87
N ARG A 113 -21.40 -6.81 -3.59
CA ARG A 113 -22.53 -6.41 -4.45
C ARG A 113 -22.53 -7.12 -5.80
N GLY A 114 -21.51 -7.92 -6.08
CA GLY A 114 -21.31 -8.56 -7.38
C GLY A 114 -21.01 -7.59 -8.52
N ALA A 115 -20.36 -6.46 -8.22
CA ALA A 115 -19.93 -5.48 -9.22
C ALA A 115 -18.49 -5.77 -9.69
N GLU A 116 -18.22 -5.52 -10.97
CA GLU A 116 -16.85 -5.49 -11.47
C GLU A 116 -16.07 -4.33 -10.84
N LEU A 117 -14.75 -4.49 -10.69
CA LEU A 117 -13.93 -3.51 -9.98
C LEU A 117 -13.67 -2.22 -10.77
N GLY A 118 -13.69 -2.28 -12.11
CA GLY A 118 -13.32 -1.15 -12.96
C GLY A 118 -11.96 -0.56 -12.54
N TYR A 119 -11.92 0.75 -12.27
CA TYR A 119 -10.72 1.46 -11.83
C TYR A 119 -10.11 0.93 -10.52
N LEU A 120 -10.90 0.32 -9.63
CA LEU A 120 -10.37 -0.28 -8.40
C LEU A 120 -9.38 -1.41 -8.69
N ALA A 121 -9.49 -2.11 -9.82
CA ALA A 121 -8.54 -3.15 -10.19
C ALA A 121 -7.13 -2.58 -10.40
N ASP A 122 -7.02 -1.40 -11.03
CA ASP A 122 -5.73 -0.74 -11.25
C ASP A 122 -5.18 -0.15 -9.96
N GLN A 123 -6.05 0.39 -9.10
CA GLN A 123 -5.66 0.85 -7.76
C GLN A 123 -5.14 -0.28 -6.88
N LEU A 124 -5.76 -1.46 -6.93
CA LEU A 124 -5.27 -2.65 -6.22
C LEU A 124 -3.90 -3.09 -6.72
N ARG A 125 -3.69 -3.13 -8.04
CA ARG A 125 -2.39 -3.48 -8.62
C ARG A 125 -1.32 -2.48 -8.21
N LEU A 126 -1.63 -1.19 -8.32
CA LEU A 126 -0.69 -0.13 -8.00
C LEU A 126 -0.24 -0.21 -6.54
N ARG A 127 -1.16 -0.49 -5.60
CA ARG A 127 -0.85 -0.36 -4.17
C ARG A 127 -0.47 -1.65 -3.48
N PHE A 128 -1.16 -2.73 -3.82
CA PHE A 128 -1.02 -4.03 -3.18
C PHE A 128 -0.32 -5.05 -4.08
N GLY A 129 -0.06 -4.72 -5.35
CA GLY A 129 0.49 -5.67 -6.32
C GLY A 129 1.86 -6.23 -5.95
N ASP A 130 2.72 -5.41 -5.34
CA ASP A 130 4.06 -5.85 -4.92
C ASP A 130 4.04 -6.66 -3.62
N ALA A 131 3.25 -6.21 -2.64
CA ALA A 131 3.16 -6.87 -1.35
C ALA A 131 2.34 -8.18 -1.42
N LEU A 132 1.24 -8.17 -2.17
CA LEU A 132 0.21 -9.21 -2.17
C LEU A 132 -0.22 -9.60 -3.61
N PRO A 133 0.72 -10.00 -4.49
CA PRO A 133 0.43 -10.25 -5.90
C PRO A 133 -0.65 -11.33 -6.11
N ASN A 134 -0.64 -12.36 -5.27
CA ASN A 134 -1.60 -13.46 -5.35
C ASN A 134 -3.01 -13.02 -4.95
N ALA A 135 -3.17 -12.29 -3.84
CA ALA A 135 -4.47 -11.81 -3.38
C ALA A 135 -5.11 -10.85 -4.40
N VAL A 136 -4.32 -9.89 -4.91
CA VAL A 136 -4.75 -8.95 -5.94
C VAL A 136 -5.21 -9.68 -7.20
N ARG A 137 -4.44 -10.68 -7.66
CA ARG A 137 -4.81 -11.49 -8.83
C ARG A 137 -6.11 -12.27 -8.61
N THR A 138 -6.29 -12.86 -7.43
CA THR A 138 -7.51 -13.61 -7.08
C THR A 138 -8.73 -12.71 -7.13
N ILE A 139 -8.67 -11.54 -6.48
CA ILE A 139 -9.78 -10.58 -6.44
C ILE A 139 -10.12 -10.04 -7.83
N ILE A 140 -9.11 -9.67 -8.61
CA ILE A 140 -9.32 -9.17 -9.98
C ILE A 140 -9.94 -10.25 -10.87
N THR A 141 -9.42 -11.48 -10.81
CA THR A 141 -9.98 -12.61 -11.56
C THR A 141 -11.42 -12.88 -11.15
N PHE A 142 -11.70 -12.91 -9.85
CA PHE A 142 -13.03 -13.10 -9.30
C PHE A 142 -14.01 -12.02 -9.80
N SER A 143 -13.58 -10.76 -9.79
CA SER A 143 -14.44 -9.62 -10.14
C SER A 143 -14.96 -9.61 -11.57
N ARG A 144 -14.36 -10.37 -12.49
CA ARG A 144 -14.83 -10.51 -13.88
C ARG A 144 -16.04 -11.44 -14.01
N GLN A 145 -16.24 -12.32 -13.05
CA GLN A 145 -17.36 -13.26 -12.99
C GLN A 145 -17.83 -13.35 -11.53
N PRO A 146 -18.38 -12.24 -11.00
CA PRO A 146 -18.71 -12.17 -9.60
C PRO A 146 -19.90 -13.07 -9.28
N ILE A 147 -19.85 -13.70 -8.10
CA ILE A 147 -20.97 -14.41 -7.51
C ILE A 147 -21.15 -13.94 -6.06
N THR A 148 -22.38 -13.67 -5.65
CA THR A 148 -22.66 -13.18 -4.29
C THR A 148 -23.08 -14.33 -3.37
N SER A 149 -22.98 -14.12 -2.05
CA SER A 149 -23.48 -15.09 -1.07
C SER A 149 -24.96 -15.41 -1.30
N ASP A 150 -25.79 -14.39 -1.56
CA ASP A 150 -27.22 -14.57 -1.86
C ASP A 150 -27.46 -15.43 -3.12
N GLN A 151 -26.63 -15.25 -4.15
CA GLN A 151 -26.70 -16.09 -5.35
C GLN A 151 -26.28 -17.53 -5.07
N LEU A 152 -25.24 -17.74 -4.24
CA LEU A 152 -24.84 -19.09 -3.80
C LEU A 152 -25.96 -19.76 -3.00
N LEU A 153 -26.63 -19.02 -2.11
CA LEU A 153 -27.75 -19.51 -1.32
C LEU A 153 -28.93 -19.89 -2.20
N ALA A 154 -29.35 -18.99 -3.10
CA ALA A 154 -30.46 -19.24 -4.03
C ALA A 154 -30.19 -20.46 -4.95
N ARG A 155 -28.94 -20.61 -5.41
CA ARG A 155 -28.54 -21.79 -6.20
C ARG A 155 -28.53 -23.07 -5.37
N LEU A 156 -28.09 -23.02 -4.12
CA LEU A 156 -28.14 -24.16 -3.20
C LEU A 156 -29.59 -24.60 -2.94
N ASP A 157 -30.51 -23.65 -2.78
CA ASP A 157 -31.93 -23.93 -2.61
C ASP A 157 -32.54 -24.60 -3.84
N GLY A 158 -32.18 -24.14 -5.04
CA GLY A 158 -32.58 -24.78 -6.29
C GLY A 158 -32.07 -26.21 -6.44
N LEU A 159 -30.84 -26.49 -5.99
CA LEU A 159 -30.23 -27.82 -6.01
C LEU A 159 -30.79 -28.76 -4.94
N GLY A 160 -31.40 -28.22 -3.88
CA GLY A 160 -31.72 -28.97 -2.67
C GLY A 160 -32.49 -30.27 -2.88
N PRO A 161 -33.56 -30.33 -3.70
CA PRO A 161 -34.28 -31.56 -3.98
C PRO A 161 -33.47 -32.65 -4.70
N GLU A 162 -32.42 -32.27 -5.45
CA GLU A 162 -31.59 -33.17 -6.24
C GLU A 162 -30.42 -33.73 -5.44
N ILE A 163 -29.80 -32.89 -4.59
CA ILE A 163 -28.61 -33.25 -3.81
C ILE A 163 -28.96 -33.98 -2.50
N SER A 164 -30.19 -33.80 -2.00
CA SER A 164 -30.68 -34.48 -0.78
C SER A 164 -31.14 -35.92 -1.03
N LYS A 165 -31.48 -36.27 -2.27
CA LYS A 165 -31.91 -37.63 -2.64
C LYS A 165 -30.69 -38.46 -2.99
N ALA A 166 -30.47 -39.55 -2.26
CA ALA A 166 -29.60 -40.61 -2.73
C ALA A 166 -30.22 -41.22 -4.00
N ASP A 167 -29.44 -41.33 -5.08
CA ASP A 167 -29.88 -42.08 -6.24
C ASP A 167 -30.13 -43.53 -5.78
N LYS A 168 -31.37 -43.99 -5.93
CA LYS A 168 -31.87 -45.31 -5.46
C LYS A 168 -31.17 -46.52 -6.10
N VAL A 169 -30.14 -46.31 -6.91
CA VAL A 169 -29.66 -47.30 -7.88
C VAL A 169 -28.66 -48.29 -7.28
N ASP A 170 -27.89 -47.94 -6.24
CA ASP A 170 -26.86 -48.85 -5.70
C ASP A 170 -27.27 -49.62 -4.43
N SER A 171 -28.30 -49.19 -3.70
CA SER A 171 -28.60 -49.82 -2.40
C SER A 171 -29.38 -51.13 -2.52
N TRP A 172 -30.10 -51.40 -3.62
CA TRP A 172 -30.90 -52.63 -3.74
C TRP A 172 -30.05 -53.88 -3.96
N GLY A 173 -28.91 -53.76 -4.66
CA GLY A 173 -28.01 -54.89 -4.94
C GLY A 173 -27.27 -55.39 -3.70
N ASP A 174 -26.93 -54.48 -2.79
CA ASP A 174 -26.23 -54.80 -1.54
C ASP A 174 -27.20 -55.27 -0.44
N ILE A 175 -28.41 -54.69 -0.38
CA ILE A 175 -29.47 -55.13 0.54
C ILE A 175 -29.89 -56.58 0.27
N GLN A 176 -29.94 -57.02 -0.99
CA GLN A 176 -30.30 -58.40 -1.34
C GLN A 176 -29.24 -59.43 -0.88
N ARG A 177 -28.00 -58.98 -0.63
CA ARG A 177 -26.90 -59.83 -0.14
C ARG A 177 -26.92 -60.00 1.39
N GLU A 178 -27.49 -59.04 2.12
CA GLU A 178 -27.61 -59.07 3.58
C GLU A 178 -28.96 -59.62 4.09
N LEU A 179 -30.02 -59.60 3.28
CA LEU A 179 -31.34 -60.16 3.63
C LEU A 179 -31.36 -61.70 3.86
N GLY A 180 -30.23 -62.39 3.68
CA GLY A 180 -30.07 -63.79 4.08
C GLY A 180 -29.87 -64.00 5.59
N GLN A 181 -29.65 -62.94 6.37
CA GLN A 181 -29.45 -63.04 7.81
C GLN A 181 -30.22 -61.93 8.55
N LEU A 182 -31.24 -62.35 9.30
CA LEU A 182 -31.94 -61.58 10.33
C LEU A 182 -33.05 -60.61 9.86
N PHE A 183 -34.28 -61.09 10.01
CA PHE A 183 -35.50 -60.31 9.91
C PHE A 183 -35.57 -59.21 10.99
N VAL A 184 -35.56 -57.95 10.58
CA VAL A 184 -36.29 -56.85 11.24
C VAL A 184 -36.97 -56.02 10.15
N VAL A 185 -38.23 -56.35 9.87
CA VAL A 185 -39.10 -55.52 9.03
C VAL A 185 -39.52 -54.30 9.85
N ARG A 186 -38.77 -53.21 9.72
CA ARG A 186 -39.24 -51.88 10.11
C ARG A 186 -39.77 -51.19 8.85
N ARG A 187 -41.09 -50.95 8.81
CA ARG A 187 -41.72 -50.11 7.79
C ARG A 187 -41.40 -48.65 8.12
N GLU A 188 -40.29 -48.13 7.60
CA GLU A 188 -40.01 -46.68 7.58
C GLU A 188 -39.99 -46.21 6.12
N SER A 189 -41.15 -45.80 5.62
CA SER A 189 -41.29 -45.08 4.35
C SER A 189 -40.93 -43.59 4.49
N THR A 190 -40.01 -43.25 5.41
CA THR A 190 -39.56 -41.87 5.63
C THR A 190 -38.07 -41.79 5.32
N PRO A 191 -37.62 -40.99 4.34
CA PRO A 191 -36.20 -40.74 4.12
C PRO A 191 -35.51 -40.32 5.42
N SER A 192 -34.26 -40.74 5.63
CA SER A 192 -33.46 -40.27 6.76
C SER A 192 -33.42 -38.73 6.76
N PRO A 193 -33.70 -38.03 7.88
CA PRO A 193 -33.68 -36.57 7.93
C PRO A 193 -32.26 -35.99 7.89
N GLN A 194 -31.22 -36.84 7.79
CA GLN A 194 -29.83 -36.41 7.86
C GLN A 194 -29.39 -35.53 6.66
N PRO A 195 -29.73 -35.85 5.39
CA PRO A 195 -29.35 -35.01 4.24
C PRO A 195 -30.05 -33.65 4.26
N GLU A 196 -31.33 -33.60 4.62
CA GLU A 196 -32.08 -32.34 4.77
C GLU A 196 -31.45 -31.45 5.85
N LYS A 197 -31.14 -32.02 7.02
CA LYS A 197 -30.45 -31.29 8.09
C LYS A 197 -29.04 -30.83 7.72
N ARG A 198 -28.32 -31.56 6.86
CA ARG A 198 -27.01 -31.14 6.33
C ARG A 198 -27.15 -29.91 5.44
N LEU A 199 -28.16 -29.94 4.59
CA LEU A 199 -28.46 -28.82 3.70
C LEU A 199 -28.87 -27.57 4.49
N ASP A 200 -29.69 -27.72 5.53
CA ASP A 200 -30.03 -26.61 6.43
C ASP A 200 -28.80 -26.00 7.12
N ARG A 201 -27.83 -26.83 7.56
CA ARG A 201 -26.57 -26.33 8.11
C ARG A 201 -25.71 -25.62 7.06
N ALA A 202 -25.68 -26.13 5.83
CA ALA A 202 -24.98 -25.48 4.73
C ALA A 202 -25.53 -24.06 4.47
N ARG A 203 -26.86 -23.89 4.49
CA ARG A 203 -27.51 -22.57 4.39
C ARG A 203 -27.07 -21.62 5.50
N GLN A 204 -27.18 -22.07 6.75
CA GLN A 204 -26.77 -21.28 7.92
C GLN A 204 -25.30 -20.87 7.86
N PHE A 205 -24.44 -21.75 7.36
CA PHE A 205 -23.03 -21.42 7.16
C PHE A 205 -22.82 -20.37 6.08
N LEU A 206 -23.53 -20.41 4.94
CA LEU A 206 -23.46 -19.35 3.94
C LEU A 206 -23.96 -18.00 4.47
N GLU A 207 -25.08 -18.01 5.18
CA GLU A 207 -25.66 -16.80 5.79
C GLU A 207 -24.71 -16.13 6.80
N THR A 208 -23.91 -16.94 7.49
CA THR A 208 -22.89 -16.46 8.46
C THR A 208 -21.51 -16.23 7.83
N GLY A 209 -21.39 -16.35 6.50
CA GLY A 209 -20.12 -16.15 5.77
C GLY A 209 -19.11 -17.31 5.91
N ARG A 210 -19.49 -18.44 6.51
CA ARG A 210 -18.66 -19.63 6.72
C ARG A 210 -18.66 -20.55 5.49
N VAL A 211 -18.14 -20.04 4.38
CA VAL A 211 -18.20 -20.69 3.06
C VAL A 211 -17.57 -22.10 3.06
N ASP A 212 -16.41 -22.28 3.70
CA ASP A 212 -15.74 -23.59 3.74
C ASP A 212 -16.55 -24.65 4.49
N SER A 213 -17.26 -24.23 5.55
CA SER A 213 -18.13 -25.12 6.31
C SER A 213 -19.37 -25.51 5.49
N ALA A 214 -19.92 -24.57 4.72
CA ALA A 214 -21.01 -24.86 3.78
C ALA A 214 -20.58 -25.84 2.69
N ILE A 215 -19.39 -25.63 2.11
CA ILE A 215 -18.79 -26.53 1.11
C ILE A 215 -18.65 -27.93 1.68
N ALA A 216 -18.13 -28.08 2.91
CA ALA A 216 -17.97 -29.38 3.55
C ALA A 216 -19.31 -30.10 3.78
N GLU A 217 -20.37 -29.39 4.17
CA GLU A 217 -21.70 -30.00 4.33
C GLU A 217 -22.27 -30.49 3.00
N VAL A 218 -22.13 -29.71 1.93
CA VAL A 218 -22.63 -30.09 0.59
C VAL A 218 -21.85 -31.25 -0.01
N GLN A 219 -20.53 -31.31 0.19
CA GLN A 219 -19.70 -32.46 -0.25
C GLN A 219 -20.10 -33.77 0.44
N ASN A 220 -20.65 -33.70 1.64
CA ASN A 220 -21.12 -34.86 2.40
C ASN A 220 -22.58 -35.25 2.09
N LEU A 221 -23.23 -34.59 1.12
CA LEU A 221 -24.56 -34.97 0.67
C LEU A 221 -24.49 -36.13 -0.34
N PRO A 222 -25.51 -37.00 -0.37
CA PRO A 222 -25.50 -38.18 -1.22
C PRO A 222 -25.53 -37.84 -2.72
N GLY A 223 -26.04 -36.67 -3.11
CA GLY A 223 -26.03 -36.18 -4.49
C GLY A 223 -24.99 -35.08 -4.75
N ALA A 224 -23.87 -35.05 -4.02
CA ALA A 224 -22.84 -34.00 -4.14
C ALA A 224 -22.32 -33.80 -5.58
N ASP A 225 -22.29 -34.86 -6.39
CA ASP A 225 -21.87 -34.81 -7.80
C ASP A 225 -22.74 -33.86 -8.64
N LYS A 226 -24.02 -33.70 -8.27
CA LYS A 226 -24.95 -32.77 -8.95
C LYS A 226 -24.66 -31.30 -8.58
N ALA A 227 -23.84 -31.06 -7.55
CA ALA A 227 -23.46 -29.73 -7.06
C ALA A 227 -22.05 -29.29 -7.46
N GLU A 228 -21.37 -29.96 -8.40
CA GLU A 228 -19.99 -29.64 -8.79
C GLU A 228 -19.79 -28.16 -9.18
N SER A 229 -20.69 -27.61 -9.98
CA SER A 229 -20.64 -26.20 -10.41
C SER A 229 -20.81 -25.24 -9.23
N TRP A 230 -21.75 -25.55 -8.33
CA TRP A 230 -21.97 -24.79 -7.10
C TRP A 230 -20.74 -24.86 -6.18
N LEU A 231 -20.13 -26.04 -6.02
CA LEU A 231 -18.92 -26.23 -5.23
C LEU A 231 -17.74 -25.44 -5.80
N ALA A 232 -17.59 -25.39 -7.13
CA ALA A 232 -16.56 -24.59 -7.79
C ALA A 232 -16.76 -23.08 -7.54
N ASP A 233 -17.99 -22.59 -7.70
CA ASP A 233 -18.34 -21.19 -7.44
C ASP A 233 -18.17 -20.80 -5.97
N ALA A 234 -18.58 -21.67 -5.03
CA ALA A 234 -18.41 -21.46 -3.59
C ALA A 234 -16.93 -21.36 -3.20
N ARG A 235 -16.07 -22.26 -3.73
CA ARG A 235 -14.61 -22.18 -3.51
C ARG A 235 -14.03 -20.88 -4.07
N ARG A 236 -14.45 -20.48 -5.27
CA ARG A 236 -14.01 -19.24 -5.90
C ARG A 236 -14.40 -18.02 -5.06
N TYR A 237 -15.60 -18.02 -4.50
CA TYR A 237 -16.08 -16.98 -3.58
C TYR A 237 -15.29 -16.96 -2.27
N GLY A 238 -15.07 -18.12 -1.63
CA GLY A 238 -14.27 -18.22 -0.40
C GLY A 238 -12.83 -17.70 -0.58
N GLN A 239 -12.17 -18.11 -1.67
CA GLN A 239 -10.82 -17.61 -2.01
C GLN A 239 -10.78 -16.09 -2.22
N ALA A 240 -11.84 -15.50 -2.78
CA ALA A 240 -11.94 -14.05 -2.92
C ALA A 240 -12.13 -13.36 -1.57
N MET A 241 -12.93 -13.91 -0.66
CA MET A 241 -13.12 -13.36 0.70
C MET A 241 -11.81 -13.42 1.50
N GLU A 242 -11.10 -14.55 1.46
CA GLU A 242 -9.79 -14.70 2.13
C GLU A 242 -8.76 -13.69 1.58
N ALA A 243 -8.73 -13.52 0.25
CA ALA A 243 -7.87 -12.52 -0.37
C ALA A 243 -8.22 -11.08 0.05
N LEU A 244 -9.52 -10.77 0.22
CA LEU A 244 -9.96 -9.46 0.72
C LEU A 244 -9.56 -9.24 2.18
N ASP A 245 -9.75 -10.23 3.04
CA ASP A 245 -9.34 -10.18 4.45
C ASP A 245 -7.84 -9.92 4.57
N LEU A 246 -7.05 -10.55 3.71
CA LEU A 246 -5.60 -10.38 3.65
C LEU A 246 -5.19 -8.97 3.18
N ILE A 247 -5.86 -8.40 2.17
CA ILE A 247 -5.63 -7.01 1.75
C ILE A 247 -5.99 -6.01 2.84
N GLU A 248 -7.13 -6.22 3.52
CA GLU A 248 -7.55 -5.35 4.63
C GLU A 248 -6.60 -5.42 5.81
N THR A 249 -6.16 -6.62 6.16
CA THR A 249 -5.15 -6.83 7.21
C THR A 249 -3.85 -6.12 6.86
N ALA A 250 -3.38 -6.22 5.63
CA ALA A 250 -2.17 -5.52 5.19
C ALA A 250 -2.33 -4.00 5.19
N ALA A 251 -3.51 -3.48 4.80
CA ALA A 251 -3.81 -2.06 4.86
C ALA A 251 -3.75 -1.49 6.29
N VAL A 252 -4.09 -2.31 7.29
CA VAL A 252 -4.02 -1.93 8.72
C VAL A 252 -2.62 -2.13 9.30
N LEU A 253 -2.03 -3.33 9.14
CA LEU A 253 -0.84 -3.77 9.88
C LEU A 253 0.48 -3.48 9.17
N GLU A 254 0.52 -3.51 7.83
CA GLU A 254 1.75 -3.34 7.06
C GLU A 254 1.72 -2.22 6.01
N PRO A 255 1.32 -0.96 6.36
CA PRO A 255 1.26 0.12 5.37
C PRO A 255 2.60 0.38 4.65
N ARG A 256 3.73 0.12 5.31
CA ARG A 256 5.08 0.37 4.76
C ARG A 256 5.43 -0.48 3.53
N ARG A 257 4.81 -1.65 3.38
CA ARG A 257 5.03 -2.51 2.21
C ARG A 257 4.15 -2.14 1.01
N LEU A 258 3.23 -1.19 1.20
CA LEU A 258 2.32 -0.72 0.18
C LEU A 258 2.90 0.49 -0.55
N ARG A 259 2.31 0.83 -1.68
CA ARG A 259 2.65 2.04 -2.45
C ARG A 259 1.65 3.18 -2.19
N ASP A 260 2.14 4.41 -2.30
CA ASP A 260 1.31 5.62 -2.26
C ASP A 260 0.50 5.83 -3.56
N GLY A 261 -0.27 6.92 -3.64
CA GLY A 261 -1.12 7.21 -4.81
C GLY A 261 -0.36 7.57 -6.08
N ALA A 262 0.93 7.88 -5.97
CA ALA A 262 1.83 8.10 -7.09
C ALA A 262 2.64 6.84 -7.45
N GLY A 263 2.50 5.75 -6.68
CA GLY A 263 3.22 4.50 -6.90
C GLY A 263 4.60 4.45 -6.24
N ASN A 264 4.94 5.38 -5.35
CA ASN A 264 6.21 5.34 -4.62
C ASN A 264 6.12 4.38 -3.42
N PRO A 265 7.24 3.71 -3.04
CA PRO A 265 7.29 2.94 -1.80
C PRO A 265 7.15 3.84 -0.57
N ILE A 266 6.49 3.34 0.47
CA ILE A 266 6.28 4.07 1.73
C ILE A 266 7.46 3.80 2.68
N ASP A 267 8.54 4.57 2.53
CA ASP A 267 9.66 4.56 3.48
C ASP A 267 9.34 5.44 4.69
N GLN A 268 8.93 4.83 5.80
CA GLN A 268 8.81 5.50 7.09
C GLN A 268 9.94 5.00 8.01
N LEU A 269 10.98 5.81 8.23
CA LEU A 269 11.93 5.63 9.31
C LEU A 269 11.18 5.81 10.64
N SER A 270 10.92 4.72 11.37
CA SER A 270 10.30 4.83 12.69
C SER A 270 11.24 5.60 13.64
N PRO A 271 10.73 6.58 14.42
CA PRO A 271 11.51 7.24 15.47
C PRO A 271 11.84 6.33 16.67
N ALA A 272 11.48 5.03 16.62
CA ALA A 272 11.63 4.06 17.71
C ALA A 272 12.77 3.05 17.47
N GLY A 273 13.78 3.40 16.67
CA GLY A 273 14.95 2.54 16.38
C GLY A 273 16.20 2.82 17.22
N SER A 274 16.11 3.68 18.25
CA SER A 274 17.24 4.00 19.12
C SER A 274 16.81 3.98 20.59
N GLU A 275 16.71 2.78 21.14
CA GLU A 275 16.92 2.54 22.59
C GLU A 275 17.94 1.41 22.74
#